data_AF-A0A926A577-F1
#
_entry.id   AF-A0A926A577-F1
#
_cell.length_a   1.000
_cell.length_b   1.000
_cell.length_c   1.000
_cell.angle_alpha   90.00
_cell.angle_beta   90.00
_cell.angle_gamma   90.00
#
_symmetry.space_group_name_H-M   'P 1'
#
loop_
_entity.id
_entity.type
_entity.pdbx_description
1 polymer ?
#
loop_
_entity_poly.entity_id
_entity_poly.type
_entity_poly.pdbx_seq_one_letter_code
_entity_poly.pdbx_strand_id
1 'polypeptide(L)' 'MDGIVAVAGEALVDLVPAPVGGYLEIAPGGSPANVAVGLARLGVPARM' A
#
# COMPACT_ATOMS: atom_id res chain seq x y z
N MET A 1 7.95 -18.74 -17.03
CA MET A 1 6.64 -18.65 -16.35
C MET A 1 6.71 -17.38 -15.52
N ASP A 2 5.90 -16.39 -15.84
CA ASP A 2 5.83 -15.19 -15.00
C ASP A 2 5.00 -15.55 -13.77
N GLY A 3 5.68 -15.67 -12.62
CA GLY A 3 5.05 -15.99 -11.35
C GLY A 3 4.28 -14.80 -10.78
N ILE A 4 3.30 -15.08 -9.91
CA ILE A 4 2.57 -14.06 -9.14
C ILE A 4 3.10 -14.08 -7.71
N VAL A 5 3.43 -12.91 -7.17
CA VAL A 5 3.80 -12.76 -5.76
C VAL A 5 2.53 -12.59 -4.93
N ALA A 6 2.26 -13.56 -4.06
CA ALA A 6 1.23 -13.42 -3.03
C ALA A 6 1.78 -12.58 -1.86
N VAL A 7 1.07 -11.53 -1.46
CA VAL A 7 1.44 -10.66 -0.34
C VAL A 7 0.35 -10.76 0.71
N ALA A 8 0.68 -11.28 1.90
CA ALA A 8 -0.31 -11.50 2.94
C ALA A 8 -0.03 -10.61 4.16
N GLY A 9 -1.09 -10.01 4.70
CA GLY A 9 -1.06 -9.22 5.92
C GLY A 9 -2.06 -8.07 5.86
N GLU A 10 -1.77 -6.97 6.57
CA GLU A 10 -2.71 -5.88 6.75
C GLU A 10 -2.74 -4.87 5.58
N ALA A 11 -3.95 -4.41 5.28
CA ALA A 11 -4.21 -3.17 4.56
C ALA A 11 -4.84 -2.20 5.56
N LEU A 12 -4.17 -1.07 5.78
CA LEU A 12 -4.55 -0.08 6.78
C LEU A 12 -5.05 1.20 6.12
N VAL A 13 -5.71 2.01 6.92
CA VAL A 13 -5.99 3.40 6.62
C VAL A 13 -5.10 4.25 7.51
N ASP A 14 -4.12 4.90 6.91
CA ASP A 14 -3.22 5.80 7.60
C ASP A 14 -3.87 7.19 7.68
N LEU A 15 -3.92 7.75 8.88
CA LEU A 15 -4.31 9.13 9.11
C LEU A 15 -3.03 9.95 9.28
N VAL A 16 -2.65 10.72 8.24
CA VAL A 16 -1.42 11.52 8.25
C VAL A 16 -1.75 13.01 8.40
N PRO A 17 -0.86 13.83 8.97
CA PRO A 17 -1.10 15.27 9.05
C PRO A 17 -1.33 15.88 7.67
N ALA A 18 -2.44 16.59 7.50
CA ALA A 18 -2.70 17.33 6.26
C ALA A 18 -1.81 18.59 6.20
N PRO A 19 -1.57 19.15 4.99
CA PRO A 19 -0.85 20.42 4.83
C PRO A 19 -1.58 21.63 5.45
N VAL A 20 -2.87 21.46 5.77
CA VAL A 20 -3.69 22.45 6.49
C VAL A 20 -3.82 22.04 7.96
N GLY A 21 -3.47 22.96 8.85
CA GLY A 21 -3.40 22.68 10.29
C GLY A 21 -4.72 22.19 10.88
N GLY A 22 -4.62 21.19 11.77
CA GLY A 22 -5.77 20.63 12.49
C GLY A 22 -6.56 19.55 11.71
N TYR A 23 -6.14 19.21 10.49
CA TYR A 23 -6.78 18.18 9.67
C TYR A 23 -5.85 16.98 9.44
N LEU A 24 -6.48 15.84 9.14
CA LEU A 24 -5.81 14.61 8.74
C LEU A 24 -6.16 14.28 7.30
N GLU A 25 -5.18 13.84 6.54
CA GLU A 25 -5.36 13.21 5.23
C GLU A 25 -5.46 11.69 5.41
N ILE A 26 -6.38 11.09 4.68
CA ILE A 26 -6.62 9.65 4.68
C ILE A 26 -5.81 9.03 3.54
N ALA A 27 -4.85 8.17 3.86
CA ALA A 27 -4.03 7.47 2.90
C ALA A 27 -4.16 5.94 3.06
N PRO A 28 -4.05 5.16 1.97
CA PRO A 28 -3.87 3.72 2.10
C PRO A 28 -2.49 3.42 2.71
N GLY A 29 -2.45 2.46 3.65
CA GLY A 29 -1.24 2.09 4.37
C GLY A 29 -1.16 0.59 4.68
N GLY A 30 -0.22 0.24 5.55
CA GLY A 30 0.14 -1.15 5.88
C GLY A 30 1.36 -1.62 5.11
N SER A 31 2.31 -2.25 5.82
CA SER A 31 3.57 -2.70 5.20
C SER A 31 3.32 -3.71 4.06
N PRO A 32 2.45 -4.72 4.24
CA PRO A 32 2.08 -5.66 3.17
C PRO A 32 1.40 -4.96 1.99
N ALA A 33 0.43 -4.07 2.23
CA ALA A 33 -0.23 -3.33 1.15
C ALA A 33 0.75 -2.46 0.34
N ASN A 34 1.68 -1.78 1.02
CA ASN A 34 2.71 -0.98 0.36
C ASN A 34 3.66 -1.84 -0.49
N VAL A 35 4.00 -3.04 -0.03
CA VAL A 35 4.79 -4.01 -0.82
C VAL A 35 4.03 -4.45 -2.07
N ALA A 36 2.76 -4.81 -1.95
CA ALA A 36 1.94 -5.22 -3.10
C ALA A 36 1.84 -4.11 -4.16
N VAL A 37 1.58 -2.86 -3.73
CA VAL A 37 1.53 -1.68 -4.62
C VAL A 37 2.89 -1.41 -5.26
N GLY A 38 3.98 -1.50 -4.49
CA GLY A 38 5.34 -1.31 -4.99
C GLY A 38 5.72 -2.32 -6.08
N LEU A 39 5.44 -3.60 -5.87
CA LEU A 39 5.65 -4.67 -6.85
C LEU A 39 4.85 -4.42 -8.13
N ALA A 40 3.56 -4.13 -8.01
CA ALA A 40 2.69 -3.86 -9.15
C ALA A 40 3.17 -2.64 -9.97
N ARG A 41 3.62 -1.57 -9.31
CA ARG A 41 4.16 -0.37 -9.98
C ARG A 41 5.45 -0.64 -10.75
N LEU A 42 6.22 -1.64 -10.34
CA LEU A 42 7.45 -2.08 -11.03
C LEU A 42 7.20 -3.13 -12.11
N GLY A 43 5.93 -3.47 -12.39
CA GLY A 43 5.57 -4.47 -13.40
C GLY A 43 5.69 -5.92 -12.91
N VAL A 44 5.86 -6.15 -11.61
CA VAL A 44 5.82 -7.49 -11.03
C VAL A 44 4.37 -7.87 -10.71
N PRO A 45 3.81 -8.96 -11.25
CA PRO A 45 2.47 -9.42 -10.90
C PRO A 45 2.38 -9.71 -9.40
N ALA A 46 1.56 -8.95 -8.67
CA ALA A 46 1.33 -9.12 -7.24
C ALA A 46 -0.17 -9.28 -6.96
N ARG A 47 -0.49 -10.13 -5.98
CA ARG A 47 -1.84 -10.29 -5.43
C ARG A 47 -1.76 -10.23 -3.92
N MET A 48 -2.47 -9.27 -3.34
CA MET A 48 -2.73 -9.19 -1.91
C MET A 48 -4.07 -9.83 -1.59
#